data_AF-A0A2T1DFL1-F1
#
_entry.id   AF-A0A2T1DFL1-F1
#
_cell.length_a   1.000
_cell.length_b   1.000
_cell.length_c   1.000
_cell.angle_alpha   90.00
_cell.angle_beta   90.00
_cell.angle_gamma   90.00
#
_symmetry.space_group_name_H-M   'P 1'
#
loop_
_entity.id
_entity.type
_entity.pdbx_description
1 polymer ?
#
loop_
_entity_poly.entity_id
_entity_poly.type
_entity_poly.pdbx_seq_one_letter_code
_entity_poly.pdbx_strand_id
1 'polypeptide(L)' 'MSKSSNSRVVVFLGVIGLTALVWLLRGVGLLTFIPGFVLWTLILLTLVLAIVNGLIETR' A
#
# COMPACT_ATOMS: atom_id res chain seq x y z
N MET A 1 -17.84 16.25 14.13
CA MET A 1 -17.08 16.73 12.96
C MET A 1 -16.83 15.53 12.06
N SER A 2 -17.76 15.24 11.16
CA SER A 2 -17.67 14.10 10.24
C SER A 2 -16.60 14.44 9.20
N LYS A 3 -15.41 13.86 9.36
CA LYS A 3 -14.31 14.01 8.41
C LYS A 3 -14.77 13.26 7.15
N SER A 4 -15.18 14.01 6.12
CA SER A 4 -15.37 13.50 4.76
C SER A 4 -14.06 12.83 4.37
N SER A 5 -13.97 11.54 4.63
CA SER A 5 -12.75 10.77 4.48
C SER A 5 -12.57 10.61 2.98
N ASN A 6 -11.64 11.36 2.40
CA ASN A 6 -11.31 11.26 0.99
C ASN A 6 -10.86 9.81 0.74
N SER A 7 -11.76 9.00 0.18
CA SER A 7 -11.63 7.54 0.10
C SER A 7 -10.31 7.12 -0.54
N ARG A 8 -9.74 7.95 -1.42
CA ARG A 8 -8.45 7.72 -2.08
C ARG A 8 -7.28 7.75 -1.10
N VAL A 9 -7.29 8.71 -0.16
CA VAL A 9 -6.24 8.85 0.85
C VAL A 9 -6.31 7.69 1.85
N VAL A 10 -7.52 7.25 2.21
CA VAL A 10 -7.72 6.08 3.09
C VAL A 10 -7.21 4.81 2.41
N VAL A 11 -7.53 4.62 1.12
CA VAL A 11 -7.04 3.48 0.34
C VAL A 11 -5.53 3.51 0.22
N PHE A 12 -4.92 4.67 -0.05
CA PHE A 12 -3.47 4.82 -0.12
C PHE A 12 -2.77 4.47 1.19
N LEU A 13 -3.24 5.04 2.31
CA LEU A 13 -2.69 4.74 3.63
C LEU A 13 -2.89 3.26 4.01
N GLY A 14 -4.03 2.68 3.66
CA GLY A 14 -4.32 1.26 3.87
C GLY A 14 -3.37 0.36 3.10
N VAL A 15 -3.12 0.66 1.82
CA VAL A 15 -2.21 -0.12 0.96
C VAL A 15 -0.76 -0.02 1.44
N ILE A 16 -0.31 1.18 1.83
CA ILE A 16 1.03 1.37 2.41
C ILE A 16 1.17 0.61 3.72
N GLY A 17 0.20 0.74 4.63
CA GLY A 17 0.20 0.06 5.92
C GLY A 17 0.22 -1.46 5.76
N LEU A 18 -0.59 -1.99 4.85
CA LEU A 18 -0.63 -3.43 4.53
C LEU A 18 0.70 -3.90 3.94
N THR A 19 1.27 -3.13 3.01
CA THR A 19 2.57 -3.44 2.39
C THR A 19 3.68 -3.49 3.45
N ALA A 20 3.74 -2.51 4.35
CA ALA A 20 4.72 -2.47 5.44
C ALA A 20 4.53 -3.64 6.43
N LEU A 21 3.28 -3.97 6.76
CA LEU A 21 2.93 -5.07 7.66
C LEU A 21 3.36 -6.42 7.08
N VAL A 22 3.04 -6.68 5.80
CA VAL A 22 3.45 -7.91 5.10
C VAL A 22 4.97 -7.99 4.99
N TRP A 23 5.65 -6.87 4.72
CA TRP A 23 7.11 -6.82 4.67
C TRP A 23 7.75 -7.17 6.01
N LEU A 24 7.28 -6.55 7.11
CA LEU A 24 7.77 -6.83 8.46
C LEU A 24 7.52 -8.30 8.86
N LEU A 25 6.28 -8.78 8.70
CA LEU A 25 5.90 -10.14 9.04
C LEU A 25 6.64 -11.19 8.19
N ARG A 26 7.04 -10.85 6.96
CA ARG A 26 7.95 -11.71 6.18
C ARG A 26 9.38 -11.66 6.72
N GLY A 27 9.88 -10.48 7.11
CA GLY A 27 11.22 -10.31 7.70
C GLY A 27 11.43 -11.09 9.00
N VAL A 28 10.39 -11.27 9.81
CA VAL A 28 10.43 -12.10 11.04
C VAL A 28 10.10 -13.58 10.81
N GLY A 29 9.91 -14.02 9.56
CA GLY A 29 9.69 -15.44 9.26
C GLY A 29 8.22 -15.88 9.18
N LEU A 30 7.28 -15.08 9.70
CA LEU A 30 5.85 -15.44 9.83
C LEU A 30 5.13 -15.60 8.49
N LEU A 31 5.49 -14.85 7.45
CA LEU A 31 4.90 -14.91 6.11
C LEU A 31 5.86 -15.45 5.05
N THR A 32 6.89 -16.21 5.45
CA THR A 32 7.93 -16.71 4.52
C THR A 32 7.42 -17.72 3.50
N PHE A 33 6.30 -18.39 3.78
CA PHE A 33 5.58 -19.22 2.82
C PHE A 33 4.94 -18.41 1.68
N ILE A 34 4.84 -17.09 1.82
CA ILE A 34 4.33 -16.22 0.76
C ILE A 34 5.42 -16.01 -0.30
N PRO A 35 5.19 -16.46 -1.55
CA PRO A 35 6.20 -16.42 -2.59
C PRO A 35 6.67 -14.99 -2.88
N GLY A 36 7.95 -14.88 -3.26
CA GLY A 36 8.68 -13.64 -3.53
C GLY A 36 7.84 -12.57 -4.23
N PHE A 37 7.09 -12.96 -5.26
CA PHE A 37 6.31 -12.09 -6.13
C PHE A 37 5.20 -11.30 -5.44
N VAL A 38 4.64 -11.76 -4.32
CA VAL A 38 3.52 -11.06 -3.65
C VAL A 38 3.95 -9.72 -3.06
N LEU A 39 5.18 -9.64 -2.53
CA LEU A 39 5.75 -8.37 -2.09
C LEU A 39 5.99 -7.42 -3.27
N TRP A 40 6.47 -7.94 -4.40
CA TRP A 40 6.65 -7.14 -5.61
C TRP A 40 5.33 -6.58 -6.13
N THR A 41 4.25 -7.38 -6.08
CA THR A 41 2.90 -6.90 -6.44
C THR A 41 2.45 -5.77 -5.52
N LEU A 42 2.61 -5.89 -4.20
CA LEU A 42 2.25 -4.85 -3.22
C LEU A 42 3.04 -3.55 -3.42
N ILE A 43 4.35 -3.67 -3.69
CA ILE A 43 5.22 -2.53 -3.97
C ILE A 43 4.78 -1.82 -5.26
N LEU A 44 4.53 -2.57 -6.34
CA LEU A 44 4.03 -2.00 -7.59
C LEU A 44 2.66 -1.33 -7.41
N LEU A 45 1.76 -1.93 -6.63
CA LEU A 45 0.45 -1.36 -6.32
C LEU A 45 0.61 -0.01 -5.60
N THR A 46 1.50 0.04 -4.61
CA THR A 46 1.83 1.28 -3.89
C THR A 46 2.39 2.36 -4.84
N LEU A 47 3.27 1.97 -5.76
CA LEU A 47 3.87 2.89 -6.74
C LEU A 47 2.81 3.46 -7.70
N VAL A 48 1.92 2.61 -8.22
CA VAL A 48 0.83 3.02 -9.11
C VAL A 48 -0.12 3.98 -8.38
N LEU A 49 -0.51 3.69 -7.15
CA LEU A 49 -1.34 4.58 -6.35
C LEU A 49 -0.66 5.93 -6.06
N ALA A 50 0.65 5.93 -5.81
CA ALA A 50 1.41 7.17 -5.62
C ALA A 50 1.41 8.05 -6.88
N ILE A 51 1.64 7.44 -8.04
CA ILE A 51 1.63 8.14 -9.34
C ILE A 51 0.22 8.65 -9.64
N VAL A 52 -0.80 7.80 -9.49
CA VAL A 52 -2.20 8.16 -9.76
C VAL A 52 -2.64 9.28 -8.83
N ASN A 53 -2.43 9.18 -7.51
CA ASN A 53 -2.80 10.27 -6.60
C ASN A 53 -2.02 11.54 -6.90
N GLY A 54 -0.70 11.47 -7.15
CA GLY A 54 0.11 12.65 -7.49
C GLY A 54 -0.34 13.33 -8.79
N LEU A 55 -0.67 12.55 -9.83
CA LEU A 55 -1.15 13.09 -11.10
C LEU A 55 -2.56 13.68 -10.99
N ILE A 56 -3.40 13.13 -10.10
CA ILE A 56 -4.75 13.64 -9.85
C ILE A 56 -4.72 14.93 -9.02
N GLU A 57 -3.77 15.09 -8.11
CA GLU A 57 -3.61 16.30 -7.30
C GLU A 57 -3.00 17.47 -8.10
N THR A 58 -2.27 17.17 -9.19
CA THR A 58 -1.60 18.19 -10.03
C THR A 58 -2.55 18.89 -11.01
N ARG A 59 -3.81 18.47 -11.11
CA ARG A 59 -4.86 19.01 -11.99
C ARG A 59 -5.98 19.62 -11.17
#